data_AF-A0A227HRR5-F1
#
_entry.id   AF-A0A227HRR5-F1
#
_cell.length_a   1.000
_cell.length_b   1.000
_cell.length_c   1.000
_cell.angle_alpha   90.00
_cell.angle_beta   90.00
_cell.angle_gamma   90.00
#
_symmetry.space_group_name_H-M   'P 1'
#
loop_
_entity.id
_entity.type
_entity.pdbx_description
1 polymer ?
#
loop_
_entity_poly.entity_id
_entity_poly.type
_entity_poly.pdbx_seq_one_letter_code
_entity_poly.pdbx_strand_id
1 'polypeptide(L)' 'AAIHGPCLGGGLELALACDYRVCTDFDKTRLGLPEVQLGLLPGSGGTQRLPRLIGLLPSLDLILTGKQLRAKKAKK' A
#
# COMPACT_ATOMS: atom_id res chain seq x y z
N ALA A 1 -11.08 -0.47 6.63
CA ALA A 1 -10.86 0.66 5.71
C ALA A 1 -11.70 0.52 4.45
N ALA A 2 -12.49 1.54 4.13
CA ALA A 2 -13.13 1.72 2.81
C ALA A 2 -12.30 2.76 2.03
N ILE A 3 -11.79 2.39 0.86
CA ILE A 3 -10.76 3.15 0.14
C ILE A 3 -11.31 3.58 -1.23
N HIS A 4 -11.37 4.90 -1.43
CA HIS A 4 -11.71 5.53 -2.69
C HIS A 4 -10.67 6.59 -3.04
N GLY A 5 -10.07 6.50 -4.24
CA GLY A 5 -9.01 7.41 -4.66
C GLY A 5 -7.61 7.00 -4.18
N PRO A 6 -6.63 7.92 -4.22
CA PRO A 6 -5.25 7.64 -3.82
C PRO A 6 -5.13 7.28 -2.33
N CYS A 7 -4.53 6.13 -2.04
CA CYS A 7 -4.23 5.62 -0.71
C CYS A 7 -2.74 5.29 -0.66
N LEU A 8 -1.92 6.30 -0.37
CA LEU A 8 -0.47 6.25 -0.51
C LEU A 8 0.22 6.54 0.83
N GLY A 9 1.40 5.94 1.02
CA GLY A 9 2.24 6.13 2.21
C GLY A 9 1.47 5.87 3.50
N GLY A 10 1.48 6.83 4.43
CA GLY A 10 0.75 6.75 5.70
C GLY A 10 -0.74 6.40 5.57
N GLY A 11 -1.41 6.79 4.48
CA GLY A 11 -2.79 6.38 4.22
C GLY A 11 -2.95 4.87 3.99
N LEU A 12 -1.99 4.27 3.27
CA LEU A 12 -1.95 2.82 3.09
C LEU A 12 -1.51 2.13 4.38
N GLU A 13 -0.54 2.69 5.11
CA GLU A 13 -0.11 2.13 6.40
C GLU A 13 -1.26 2.09 7.43
N LEU A 14 -2.11 3.12 7.46
CA LEU A 14 -3.35 3.14 8.23
C LEU A 14 -4.33 2.06 7.76
N ALA A 15 -4.55 1.94 6.44
CA ALA A 15 -5.43 0.91 5.89
C ALA A 15 -4.93 -0.52 6.16
N LEU A 16 -3.61 -0.72 6.23
CA LEU A 16 -2.98 -1.98 6.62
C LEU A 16 -3.19 -2.30 8.11
N ALA A 17 -3.43 -1.30 8.95
CA ALA A 17 -3.75 -1.50 10.36
C ALA A 17 -5.21 -1.89 10.61
N CYS A 18 -6.13 -1.66 9.66
CA CYS A 18 -7.51 -2.12 9.76
C CYS A 18 -7.65 -3.63 9.56
N ASP A 19 -8.72 -4.23 10.09
CA ASP A 19 -9.02 -5.65 9.90
C ASP A 19 -9.34 -6.00 8.44
N TYR A 20 -10.21 -5.20 7.83
CA TYR A 20 -10.66 -5.38 6.44
C TYR A 20 -10.37 -4.16 5.57
N ARG A 21 -10.12 -4.41 4.29
CA ARG A 21 -9.87 -3.38 3.27
C ARG A 21 -10.81 -3.62 2.09
N VAL A 22 -11.61 -2.61 1.77
CA VAL A 22 -12.49 -2.60 0.58
C VAL A 22 -12.06 -1.43 -0.30
N CYS A 23 -11.68 -1.71 -1.53
CA CYS A 23 -11.26 -0.71 -2.51
C CYS A 23 -12.29 -0.57 -3.63
N THR A 24 -12.55 0.66 -4.05
CA THR A 24 -13.27 0.91 -5.31
C THR A 24 -12.39 0.62 -6.53
N ASP A 25 -13.00 0.15 -7.62
CA ASP A 25 -12.33 -0.04 -8.93
C ASP A 25 -12.21 1.27 -9.74
N PHE A 26 -12.40 2.43 -9.10
CA PHE A 26 -12.28 3.73 -9.74
C PHE A 26 -10.88 3.94 -10.32
N ASP A 27 -10.79 4.54 -11.52
CA ASP A 27 -9.53 4.61 -12.28
C ASP A 27 -8.43 5.42 -11.57
N LYS A 28 -8.78 6.33 -10.66
CA LYS A 28 -7.78 7.07 -9.85
C LYS A 28 -7.44 6.39 -8.52
N THR A 29 -8.07 5.27 -8.18
CA THR A 29 -7.72 4.52 -6.97
C THR A 29 -6.35 3.87 -7.13
N ARG A 30 -5.40 4.27 -6.28
CA ARG A 30 -4.02 3.82 -6.28
C ARG A 30 -3.59 3.45 -4.87
N LEU A 31 -2.86 2.35 -4.73
CA LEU A 31 -2.27 1.93 -3.45
C LEU A 31 -0.76 1.81 -3.59
N GLY A 32 0.00 2.31 -2.64
CA GLY A 32 1.47 2.17 -2.65
C GLY A 32 2.15 2.82 -1.47
N LEU A 33 3.43 2.52 -1.30
CA LEU A 33 4.30 3.08 -0.27
C LEU A 33 5.46 3.86 -0.94
N PRO A 34 5.22 5.13 -1.37
CA PRO A 34 6.18 5.91 -2.14
C PRO A 34 7.26 6.59 -1.29
N GLU A 35 7.38 6.29 0.01
CA GLU A 35 8.30 6.92 0.96
C GLU A 35 9.76 6.92 0.46
N VAL A 36 10.16 5.85 -0.25
CA VAL A 36 11.50 5.73 -0.84
C VAL A 36 11.82 6.84 -1.84
N GLN A 37 10.81 7.40 -2.52
CA GLN A 37 10.97 8.51 -3.46
C GLN A 37 11.34 9.82 -2.73
N LEU A 38 11.11 9.88 -1.42
CA LEU A 38 11.48 10.98 -0.54
C LEU A 38 12.75 10.66 0.27
N GLY A 39 13.43 9.53 0.00
CA GLY A 39 14.57 9.06 0.78
C GLY A 39 14.20 8.49 2.16
N LEU A 40 12.93 8.12 2.34
CA LEU A 40 12.39 7.59 3.59
C LEU A 40 11.93 6.14 3.43
N LEU A 41 11.53 5.54 4.56
CA LEU A 41 10.90 4.23 4.60
C LEU A 41 9.50 4.37 5.22
N PRO A 42 8.59 3.40 5.00
CA PRO A 42 7.28 3.38 5.65
C PRO A 42 7.42 3.33 7.17
N GLY A 43 7.03 4.43 7.83
CA GLY A 43 7.33 4.68 9.24
C GLY A 43 6.23 4.27 10.21
N SER A 44 4.99 4.06 9.75
CA SER A 44 3.84 3.72 10.60
C SER A 44 3.45 2.24 10.54
N GLY A 45 4.43 1.37 10.24
CA GLY A 45 4.33 -0.09 10.30
C GLY A 45 4.13 -0.77 8.96
N GLY A 46 4.21 -0.06 7.85
CA GLY A 46 4.14 -0.59 6.48
C GLY A 46 5.24 -1.61 6.20
N THR A 47 6.45 -1.40 6.75
CA THR A 47 7.56 -2.37 6.70
C THR A 47 7.27 -3.70 7.40
N GLN A 48 6.22 -3.76 8.23
CA GLN A 48 5.88 -4.94 9.02
C GLN A 48 4.56 -5.56 8.58
N ARG A 49 3.51 -4.74 8.38
CA ARG A 49 2.18 -5.22 7.99
C ARG A 49 2.12 -5.66 6.53
N LEU A 50 2.82 -4.97 5.63
CA LEU A 50 2.78 -5.33 4.21
C LEU A 50 3.45 -6.69 3.95
N PRO A 51 4.67 -7.00 4.44
CA PRO A 51 5.26 -8.33 4.26
C PRO A 51 4.42 -9.46 4.88
N ARG A 52 3.75 -9.22 6.01
CA ARG A 52 2.84 -10.20 6.63
C ARG A 52 1.58 -10.44 5.80
N LEU A 53 1.11 -9.43 5.06
CA LEU A 53 -0.11 -9.52 4.27
C LEU A 53 0.12 -10.19 2.90
N ILE A 54 1.19 -9.82 2.19
CA ILE A 54 1.40 -10.25 0.80
C ILE A 54 2.68 -11.07 0.60
N GLY A 55 3.44 -11.33 1.66
CA GLY A 55 4.74 -11.98 1.61
C GLY A 55 5.90 -11.01 1.37
N LEU A 56 7.12 -11.47 1.69
CA LEU A 56 8.31 -10.62 1.71
C LEU A 56 8.68 -10.06 0.32
N LEU A 57 8.83 -10.90 -0.69
CA LEU A 57 9.30 -10.45 -2.02
C LEU A 57 8.39 -9.40 -2.69
N PRO A 58 7.07 -9.59 -2.81
CA PRO A 58 6.22 -8.55 -3.42
C PRO A 58 6.11 -7.30 -2.53
N SER A 59 6.27 -7.43 -1.21
CA SER A 59 6.31 -6.26 -0.33
C SER A 59 7.58 -5.42 -0.54
N LEU A 60 8.75 -6.06 -0.71
CA LEU A 60 10.00 -5.36 -0.99
C LEU A 60 9.93 -4.62 -2.32
N ASP A 61 9.36 -5.23 -3.36
CA ASP A 61 9.15 -4.58 -4.65
C ASP A 61 8.27 -3.32 -4.52
N LEU A 62 7.22 -3.33 -3.70
CA LEU A 62 6.40 -2.13 -3.45
C LEU A 62 7.13 -1.06 -2.61
N ILE A 63 7.82 -1.48 -1.54
CA ILE A 63 8.50 -0.56 -0.59
C ILE A 63 9.73 0.08 -1.23
N LEU A 64 10.53 -0.70 -1.97
CA LEU A 64 11.82 -0.25 -2.52
C LEU A 64 11.68 0.52 -3.82
N THR A 65 10.60 0.30 -4.60
CA THR A 65 10.37 1.04 -5.84
C THR A 65 9.41 2.22 -5.67
N GLY A 66 8.61 2.22 -4.60
CA GLY A 66 7.54 3.20 -4.40
C GLY A 66 6.42 3.12 -5.43
N LYS A 67 6.35 2.03 -6.21
CA LYS A 67 5.37 1.91 -7.29
C LYS A 67 3.94 1.78 -6.76
N GLN A 68 3.01 2.28 -7.56
CA GLN A 68 1.59 2.30 -7.22
C GLN A 68 0.84 1.19 -7.96
N LEU A 69 -0.05 0.51 -7.24
CA LEU A 69 -0.94 -0.51 -7.76
C LEU A 69 -2.33 0.07 -8.05
N ARG A 70 -2.94 -0.36 -9.15
CA ARG A 70 -4.38 -0.19 -9.36
C ARG A 70 -5.15 -1.21 -8.52
N ALA A 71 -6.39 -0.88 -8.13
CA ALA A 71 -7.24 -1.72 -7.29
C ALA A 71 -7.32 -3.19 -7.77
N LYS A 72 -7.53 -3.42 -9.07
CA LYS A 72 -7.59 -4.76 -9.66
C LYS A 72 -6.33 -5.60 -9.47
N LYS A 73 -5.14 -4.97 -9.50
CA LYS A 73 -3.86 -5.68 -9.27
C LYS A 73 -3.62 -5.92 -7.78
N ALA A 74 -4.07 -5.01 -6.91
CA ALA A 74 -3.92 -5.12 -5.47
C ALA A 74 -4.84 -6.17 -4.82
N LYS A 75 -5.91 -6.62 -5.50
CA LYS A 75 -6.82 -7.67 -5.01
C LYS A 75 -6.30 -9.10 -5.24
N LYS A 76 -5.40 -9.29 -6.22
CA LYS A 76 -4.86 -10.60 -6.60
C LYS A 76 -3.70 -10.99 -5.69
#